data_AF-A0A6F8Y3H9-F1
#
_entry.id   AF-A0A6F8Y3H9-F1
#
_cell.length_a   1.000
_cell.length_b   1.000
_cell.length_c   1.000
_cell.angle_alpha   90.00
_cell.angle_beta   90.00
_cell.angle_gamma   90.00
#
_symmetry.space_group_name_H-M   'P 1'
#
loop_
_entity.id
_entity.type
_entity.pdbx_description
1 polymer ?
#
loop_
_entity_poly.entity_id
_entity_poly.type
_entity_poly.pdbx_seq_one_letter_code
_entity_poly.pdbx_strand_id
1 'polypeptide(L)'
;MAALLHDVGKPATKAVGSDNRVSFHHHEVVGARMTKLRMKELRYPKDVTSDVVKLVALHLRFYGYGRGEWTDSAVRRYVTDAGPLLPRLHKLTRSDCTTRNRRKAAQLSADYDALEERIVQIQEAEDLARVRPDLDGNAIMELLGVPPGPIVGRAWRHLKEVRLERGPLDRDEAEAELLRWARDQGAI
;
A
#
# COMPACT_ATOMS: atom_id res chain seq x y z
N MET A 1 4.09 3.74 -19.49
CA MET A 1 2.90 4.56 -19.22
C MET A 1 2.91 5.18 -17.82
N ALA A 2 3.03 4.42 -16.73
CA ALA A 2 3.07 5.02 -15.37
C ALA A 2 4.17 6.08 -15.20
N ALA A 3 5.39 5.83 -15.69
CA ALA A 3 6.48 6.82 -15.69
C ALA A 3 6.12 8.12 -16.43
N LEU A 4 5.30 8.08 -17.47
CA LEU A 4 4.86 9.27 -18.20
C LEU A 4 3.79 10.06 -17.42
N LEU A 5 2.94 9.37 -16.67
CA LEU A 5 1.72 9.94 -16.07
C LEU A 5 1.81 10.17 -14.55
N HIS A 6 2.86 9.72 -13.87
CA HIS A 6 2.96 9.77 -12.40
C HIS A 6 2.74 11.18 -11.83
N ASP A 7 3.24 12.19 -12.55
CA ASP A 7 3.17 13.59 -12.18
C ASP A 7 2.01 14.38 -12.80
N VAL A 8 1.11 13.74 -13.55
CA VAL A 8 0.06 14.44 -14.32
C VAL A 8 -0.87 15.28 -13.43
N GLY A 9 -0.95 14.96 -12.13
CA GLY A 9 -1.74 15.72 -11.15
C GLY A 9 -1.12 17.03 -10.68
N LYS A 10 0.19 17.25 -10.85
CA LYS A 10 0.91 18.42 -10.29
C LYS A 10 0.28 19.77 -10.66
N PRO A 11 -0.07 20.05 -11.93
CA PRO A 11 -0.67 21.35 -12.27
C PRO A 11 -1.98 21.63 -11.52
N ALA A 12 -2.80 20.59 -11.32
CA ALA A 12 -4.10 20.70 -10.66
C ALA A 12 -4.00 20.80 -9.13
N THR A 13 -2.88 20.40 -8.54
CA THR A 13 -2.65 20.45 -7.08
C THR A 13 -1.62 21.50 -6.66
N LYS A 14 -1.18 22.36 -7.59
CA LYS A 14 -0.25 23.44 -7.30
C LYS A 14 -0.85 24.40 -6.28
N ALA A 15 -0.16 24.58 -5.16
CA ALA A 15 -0.47 25.60 -4.16
C ALA A 15 0.77 26.48 -3.91
N VAL A 16 0.55 27.74 -3.56
CA VAL A 16 1.61 28.67 -3.15
C VAL A 16 1.37 29.01 -1.68
N GLY A 17 2.32 28.66 -0.82
CA GLY A 17 2.30 28.96 0.60
C GLY A 17 2.53 30.44 0.91
N SER A 18 2.26 30.85 2.15
CA SER A 18 2.51 32.21 2.63
C SER A 18 4.00 32.60 2.61
N ASP A 19 4.90 31.61 2.61
CA ASP A 19 6.35 31.76 2.46
C ASP A 19 6.81 31.76 0.98
N ASN A 20 5.86 31.88 0.04
CA ASN A 20 6.06 31.85 -1.40
C ASN A 20 6.62 30.50 -1.93
N ARG A 21 6.58 29.42 -1.13
CA ARG A 21 6.96 28.09 -1.59
C ARG A 21 5.82 27.43 -2.35
N VAL A 22 6.17 26.76 -3.45
CA VAL A 22 5.22 25.98 -4.25
C VAL A 22 5.17 24.56 -3.72
N SER A 23 3.96 24.02 -3.54
CA SER A 23 3.72 22.62 -3.19
C SER A 23 2.73 21.95 -4.14
N PHE A 24 2.73 20.62 -4.12
CA PHE A 24 1.90 19.76 -4.97
C PHE A 24 1.31 18.61 -4.15
N HIS A 25 0.79 18.93 -2.97
CA HIS A 25 0.27 17.91 -2.05
C HIS A 25 -0.82 17.07 -2.72
N HIS A 26 -0.79 15.75 -2.48
CA HIS A 26 -1.77 14.78 -2.99
C HIS A 26 -1.90 14.69 -4.52
N HIS A 27 -0.87 15.10 -5.28
CA HIS A 27 -0.88 15.00 -6.74
C HIS A 27 -0.93 13.56 -7.25
N GLU A 28 -0.48 12.58 -6.48
CA GLU A 28 -0.61 11.15 -6.75
C GLU A 28 -2.08 10.71 -6.79
N VAL A 29 -2.93 11.26 -5.90
CA VAL A 29 -4.36 10.93 -5.84
C VAL A 29 -5.11 11.54 -7.02
N VAL A 30 -4.86 12.82 -7.28
CA VAL A 30 -5.47 13.53 -8.42
C VAL A 30 -4.95 12.95 -9.73
N GLY A 31 -3.65 12.69 -9.83
CA GLY A 31 -2.97 12.11 -10.99
C GLY A 31 -3.49 10.71 -11.31
N ALA A 32 -3.76 9.87 -10.31
CA ALA A 32 -4.36 8.55 -10.52
C ALA A 32 -5.77 8.64 -11.12
N ARG A 33 -6.60 9.59 -10.65
CA ARG A 33 -7.94 9.84 -11.22
C ARG A 33 -7.85 10.32 -12.66
N MET A 34 -6.98 11.28 -12.94
CA MET A 34 -6.75 11.81 -14.30
C MET A 34 -6.24 10.72 -15.24
N THR A 35 -5.27 9.92 -14.79
CA THR A 35 -4.71 8.78 -15.53
C THR A 35 -5.79 7.79 -15.94
N LYS A 36 -6.69 7.42 -15.00
CA LYS A 36 -7.81 6.51 -15.28
C LYS A 36 -8.71 7.03 -16.39
N LEU A 37 -9.08 8.31 -16.33
CA LEU A 37 -9.94 8.94 -17.33
C LEU A 37 -9.27 8.97 -18.71
N ARG A 38 -8.01 9.40 -18.78
CA ARG A 38 -7.28 9.52 -20.05
C ARG A 38 -7.01 8.16 -20.70
N MET A 39 -6.60 7.16 -19.94
CA MET A 39 -6.39 5.82 -20.50
C MET A 39 -7.68 5.17 -21.00
N LYS A 40 -8.82 5.45 -20.33
CA LYS A 40 -10.14 5.01 -20.80
C LYS A 40 -10.52 5.66 -22.13
N GLU A 41 -10.30 6.97 -22.27
CA GLU A 41 -10.54 7.71 -23.53
C GLU A 41 -9.66 7.20 -24.66
N LEU A 42 -8.40 6.89 -24.36
CA LEU A 42 -7.43 6.30 -25.30
C LEU A 42 -7.66 4.80 -25.54
N ARG A 43 -8.72 4.20 -24.97
CA ARG A 43 -9.14 2.81 -25.16
C ARG A 43 -8.10 1.76 -24.77
N TYR A 44 -7.28 2.02 -23.75
CA TYR A 44 -6.41 1.00 -23.18
C TYR A 44 -7.22 -0.11 -22.49
N PRO A 45 -6.70 -1.36 -22.44
CA PRO A 45 -7.29 -2.45 -21.67
C PRO A 45 -7.50 -2.08 -20.19
N LYS A 46 -8.55 -2.65 -19.57
CA LYS A 46 -8.97 -2.31 -18.20
C LYS A 46 -7.94 -2.72 -17.15
N ASP A 47 -7.35 -3.90 -17.31
CA ASP A 47 -6.26 -4.44 -16.48
C ASP A 47 -5.02 -3.55 -16.54
N VAL A 48 -4.56 -3.19 -17.74
CA VAL A 48 -3.43 -2.27 -17.94
C VAL A 48 -3.72 -0.91 -17.33
N THR A 49 -4.93 -0.39 -17.50
CA THR A 49 -5.36 0.88 -16.89
C THR A 49 -5.32 0.78 -15.37
N SER A 50 -5.84 -0.30 -14.79
CA SER A 50 -5.82 -0.52 -13.35
C SER A 50 -4.40 -0.55 -12.79
N ASP A 51 -3.49 -1.25 -13.46
CA ASP A 51 -2.08 -1.35 -13.04
C ASP A 51 -1.38 0.01 -13.08
N VAL A 52 -1.55 0.77 -14.17
CA VAL A 52 -0.94 2.09 -14.31
C VAL A 52 -1.51 3.07 -13.28
N VAL A 53 -2.83 3.07 -13.07
CA VAL A 53 -3.48 3.92 -12.05
C VAL A 53 -2.94 3.60 -10.65
N LYS A 54 -2.78 2.31 -10.32
CA LYS A 54 -2.21 1.89 -9.03
C LYS A 54 -0.77 2.35 -8.88
N LEU A 55 0.08 2.20 -9.90
CA LEU A 55 1.45 2.69 -9.87
C LEU A 55 1.52 4.21 -9.66
N VAL A 56 0.68 4.98 -10.36
CA VAL A 56 0.58 6.43 -10.17
C VAL A 56 0.10 6.78 -8.76
N ALA A 57 -0.86 6.07 -8.20
CA ALA A 57 -1.35 6.34 -6.84
C ALA A 57 -0.29 6.08 -5.75
N LEU A 58 0.63 5.13 -5.98
CA LEU A 58 1.60 4.68 -4.98
C LEU A 58 2.98 5.33 -5.09
N HIS A 59 3.27 6.04 -6.19
CA HIS A 59 4.66 6.41 -6.54
C HIS A 59 5.39 7.27 -5.50
N LEU A 60 4.66 8.10 -4.73
CA LEU A 60 5.27 8.96 -3.70
C LEU A 60 5.48 8.28 -2.35
N ARG A 61 4.89 7.10 -2.10
CA ARG A 61 4.84 6.55 -0.74
C ARG A 61 6.22 6.38 -0.13
N PHE A 62 7.20 5.97 -0.93
CA PHE A 62 8.59 5.77 -0.52
C PHE A 62 9.22 7.00 0.16
N TYR A 63 8.88 8.24 -0.21
CA TYR A 63 9.62 9.43 0.22
C TYR A 63 9.59 9.71 1.74
N GLY A 64 8.79 8.99 2.53
CA GLY A 64 8.85 9.01 4.00
C GLY A 64 9.86 8.04 4.62
N TYR A 65 10.37 7.06 3.87
CA TYR A 65 11.16 5.95 4.42
C TYR A 65 12.50 6.41 5.02
N GLY A 66 13.30 7.17 4.26
CA GLY A 66 14.63 7.63 4.67
C GLY A 66 14.66 8.56 5.88
N ARG A 67 13.49 9.02 6.36
CA ARG A 67 13.35 9.82 7.58
C ARG A 67 13.12 8.97 8.84
N GLY A 68 13.12 7.65 8.71
CA GLY A 68 12.88 6.71 9.81
C GLY A 68 11.42 6.61 10.25
N GLU A 69 10.48 7.14 9.44
CA GLU A 69 9.05 7.21 9.80
C GLU A 69 8.32 5.87 9.64
N TRP A 70 8.95 4.87 9.01
CA TRP A 70 8.30 3.62 8.64
C TRP A 70 8.44 2.53 9.71
N THR A 71 7.29 2.07 10.22
CA THR A 71 7.16 0.84 11.01
C THR A 71 7.06 -0.39 10.10
N ASP A 72 7.14 -1.59 10.66
CA ASP A 72 6.92 -2.81 9.88
C ASP A 72 5.50 -2.84 9.29
N SER A 73 4.49 -2.35 10.02
CA SER A 73 3.13 -2.14 9.49
C SER A 73 3.14 -1.30 8.20
N ALA A 74 3.91 -0.20 8.17
CA ALA A 74 4.04 0.62 6.97
C ALA A 74 4.65 -0.15 5.80
N VAL A 75 5.68 -0.98 6.05
CA VAL A 75 6.31 -1.84 5.04
C VAL A 75 5.32 -2.90 4.54
N ARG A 76 4.61 -3.61 5.42
CA ARG A 76 3.59 -4.61 5.06
C ARG A 76 2.49 -4.01 4.19
N ARG A 77 2.01 -2.80 4.55
CA ARG A 77 1.01 -2.07 3.77
C ARG A 77 1.55 -1.67 2.40
N TYR A 78 2.78 -1.17 2.33
CA TYR A 78 3.40 -0.82 1.04
C TYR A 78 3.46 -2.02 0.09
N VAL A 79 3.95 -3.17 0.58
CA VAL A 79 4.03 -4.43 -0.18
C VAL A 79 2.63 -4.93 -0.57
N THR A 80 1.69 -4.93 0.38
CA THR A 80 0.32 -5.41 0.15
C THR A 80 -0.45 -4.55 -0.85
N ASP A 81 -0.30 -3.23 -0.78
CA ASP A 81 -0.99 -2.30 -1.68
C ASP A 81 -0.45 -2.40 -3.10
N ALA A 82 0.87 -2.53 -3.25
CA ALA A 82 1.52 -2.73 -4.55
C ALA A 82 1.22 -4.11 -5.14
N GLY A 83 1.22 -5.15 -4.30
CA GLY A 83 0.98 -6.54 -4.70
C GLY A 83 1.92 -6.97 -5.85
N PRO A 84 1.40 -7.59 -6.93
CA PRO A 84 2.22 -8.00 -8.08
C PRO A 84 2.95 -6.85 -8.79
N LEU A 85 2.58 -5.59 -8.54
CA LEU A 85 3.19 -4.42 -9.16
C LEU A 85 4.40 -3.90 -8.39
N LEU A 86 4.73 -4.46 -7.22
CA LEU A 86 5.86 -4.02 -6.40
C LEU A 86 7.17 -3.86 -7.20
N PRO A 87 7.59 -4.83 -8.06
CA PRO A 87 8.81 -4.66 -8.85
C PRO A 87 8.73 -3.52 -9.87
N ARG A 88 7.53 -3.22 -10.39
CA ARG A 88 7.31 -2.08 -11.30
C ARG A 88 7.29 -0.76 -10.54
N LEU A 89 6.76 -0.75 -9.33
CA LEU A 89 6.78 0.40 -8.44
C LEU A 89 8.22 0.76 -8.06
N HIS A 90 9.06 -0.23 -7.74
CA HIS A 90 10.48 -0.01 -7.47
C HIS A 90 11.21 0.67 -8.63
N LYS A 91 11.01 0.14 -9.85
CA LYS A 91 11.58 0.75 -11.06
C LYS A 91 11.08 2.17 -11.28
N LEU A 92 9.79 2.42 -11.08
CA LEU A 92 9.20 3.75 -11.23
C LEU A 92 9.83 4.73 -10.24
N THR A 93 9.85 4.41 -8.94
CA THR A 93 10.36 5.32 -7.92
C THR A 93 11.87 5.56 -8.04
N ARG A 94 12.67 4.52 -8.31
CA ARG A 94 14.11 4.69 -8.58
C ARG A 94 14.38 5.58 -9.79
N SER A 95 13.55 5.48 -10.84
CA SER A 95 13.68 6.31 -12.05
C SER A 95 13.20 7.74 -11.84
N ASP A 96 12.26 7.97 -10.91
CA ASP A 96 11.74 9.29 -10.56
C ASP A 96 12.71 10.08 -9.65
N CYS A 97 13.49 9.36 -8.82
CA CYS A 97 14.54 9.92 -7.96
C CYS A 97 15.72 10.49 -8.77
N THR A 98 15.48 11.56 -9.53
CA THR A 98 16.48 12.25 -10.34
C THR A 98 16.82 13.58 -9.68
N THR A 99 18.08 13.73 -9.27
CA THR A 99 18.58 14.99 -8.75
C THR A 99 20.01 15.21 -9.21
N ARG A 100 20.36 16.46 -9.56
CA ARG A 100 21.74 16.85 -9.86
C ARG A 100 22.63 16.86 -8.62
N ASN A 101 22.03 16.86 -7.42
CA ASN A 101 22.78 16.80 -6.17
C ASN A 101 23.22 15.35 -5.89
N ARG A 102 24.49 15.06 -6.15
CA ARG A 102 25.10 13.74 -5.94
C ARG A 102 24.89 13.17 -4.55
N ARG A 103 24.96 14.00 -3.50
CA ARG A 103 24.76 13.54 -2.11
C ARG A 103 23.32 13.11 -1.89
N LYS A 104 22.36 13.90 -2.36
CA LYS A 104 20.93 13.57 -2.25
C LYS A 104 20.56 12.33 -3.07
N ALA A 105 21.14 12.18 -4.26
CA ALA A 105 20.95 10.97 -5.08
C ALA A 105 21.48 9.71 -4.36
N ALA A 106 22.69 9.79 -3.79
CA ALA A 106 23.26 8.67 -3.04
C ALA A 106 22.42 8.31 -1.81
N GLN A 107 21.94 9.31 -1.06
CA GLN A 107 21.05 9.07 0.09
C GLN A 107 19.75 8.38 -0.34
N LEU A 108 19.07 8.89 -1.37
CA LEU A 108 17.82 8.29 -1.85
C LEU A 108 18.03 6.86 -2.35
N SER A 109 19.16 6.58 -3.00
CA SER A 109 19.51 5.22 -3.41
C SER A 109 19.68 4.30 -2.21
N ALA A 110 20.47 4.71 -1.22
CA ALA A 110 20.71 3.95 0.00
C ALA A 110 19.42 3.71 0.80
N ASP A 111 18.56 4.72 0.91
CA ASP A 111 17.25 4.59 1.55
C ASP A 111 16.37 3.57 0.81
N TYR A 112 16.42 3.54 -0.52
CA TYR A 112 15.67 2.58 -1.32
C TYR A 112 16.22 1.15 -1.19
N ASP A 113 17.53 1.01 -1.20
CA ASP A 113 18.21 -0.28 -1.00
C ASP A 113 17.87 -0.85 0.38
N ALA A 114 17.89 0.00 1.42
CA ALA A 114 17.49 -0.39 2.77
C ALA A 114 16.00 -0.76 2.88
N LEU A 115 15.11 -0.13 2.11
CA LEU A 115 13.70 -0.55 2.04
C LEU A 115 13.56 -1.93 1.40
N GLU A 116 14.25 -2.18 0.29
CA GLU A 116 14.23 -3.49 -0.38
C GLU A 116 14.76 -4.60 0.53
N GLU A 117 15.85 -4.35 1.25
CA GLU A 117 16.39 -5.28 2.24
C GLU A 117 15.39 -5.56 3.37
N ARG A 118 14.77 -4.51 3.92
CA ARG A 118 13.75 -4.67 4.97
C ARG A 118 12.52 -5.43 4.48
N ILE A 119 12.11 -5.23 3.22
CA ILE A 119 11.02 -6.01 2.62
C ILE A 119 11.39 -7.50 2.57
N VAL A 120 12.63 -7.84 2.19
CA VAL A 120 13.12 -9.22 2.16
C VAL A 120 13.15 -9.82 3.57
N GLN A 121 13.67 -9.10 4.56
CA GLN A 121 13.73 -9.57 5.94
C GLN A 121 12.33 -9.90 6.50
N ILE A 122 11.35 -9.00 6.29
CA ILE A 122 9.96 -9.26 6.75
C ILE A 122 9.32 -10.37 5.89
N GLN A 123 9.65 -10.48 4.60
CA GLN A 123 9.15 -11.56 3.73
C GLN A 123 9.61 -12.93 4.23
N GLU A 124 10.88 -13.06 4.59
CA GLU A 124 11.45 -14.30 5.13
C GLU A 124 10.89 -14.65 6.51
N ALA A 125 10.63 -13.64 7.35
CA ALA A 125 10.08 -13.85 8.68
C ALA A 125 8.58 -14.19 8.70
N GLU A 126 7.80 -13.67 7.74
CA GLU A 126 6.32 -13.63 7.86
C GLU A 126 5.53 -14.14 6.65
N ASP A 127 6.19 -14.63 5.59
CA ASP A 127 5.58 -15.00 4.30
C ASP A 127 4.67 -13.88 3.72
N LEU A 128 5.25 -12.70 3.49
CA LEU A 128 4.51 -11.52 3.00
C LEU A 128 3.99 -11.65 1.55
N ALA A 129 4.27 -12.73 0.82
CA ALA A 129 3.91 -12.85 -0.59
C ALA A 129 2.38 -12.68 -0.80
N ARG A 130 1.57 -13.02 0.20
CA ARG A 130 0.19 -12.53 0.38
C ARG A 130 -0.14 -12.39 1.86
N VAL A 131 -0.07 -11.17 2.39
CA VAL A 131 -0.60 -10.89 3.74
C VAL A 131 -2.09 -11.27 3.79
N ARG A 132 -2.37 -12.38 4.47
CA ARG A 132 -3.70 -12.94 4.73
C ARG A 132 -3.91 -12.99 6.24
N PRO A 133 -5.16 -12.91 6.71
CA PRO A 133 -5.47 -13.23 8.11
C PRO A 133 -4.96 -14.62 8.50
N ASP A 134 -4.62 -14.77 9.78
CA ASP A 134 -4.26 -16.06 10.38
C ASP A 134 -5.45 -17.04 10.48
N LEU A 135 -6.68 -16.55 10.37
CA LEU A 135 -7.90 -17.36 10.27
C LEU A 135 -8.56 -17.22 8.89
N ASP A 136 -8.91 -18.36 8.28
CA ASP A 136 -9.65 -18.38 7.02
C ASP A 136 -11.16 -18.21 7.23
N GLY A 137 -11.91 -18.15 6.13
CA GLY A 137 -13.36 -17.97 6.18
C GLY A 137 -14.10 -19.13 6.88
N ASN A 138 -13.57 -20.36 6.81
CA ASN A 138 -14.18 -21.52 7.43
C ASN A 138 -13.99 -21.48 8.94
N ALA A 139 -12.78 -21.18 9.41
CA ALA A 139 -12.48 -20.99 10.83
C ALA A 139 -13.34 -19.87 11.42
N ILE A 140 -13.51 -18.75 10.70
CA ILE A 140 -14.38 -17.65 11.15
C ILE A 140 -15.85 -18.12 11.30
N MET A 141 -16.37 -18.88 10.33
CA MET A 141 -17.74 -19.39 10.39
C MET A 141 -17.95 -20.35 11.57
N GLU A 142 -16.99 -21.26 11.78
CA GLU A 142 -17.02 -22.23 12.88
C GLU A 142 -16.98 -21.55 14.25
N LEU A 143 -16.02 -20.63 14.46
CA LEU A 143 -15.83 -19.95 15.74
C LEU A 143 -16.97 -19.01 16.12
N LEU A 144 -17.59 -18.37 15.13
CA LEU A 144 -18.73 -17.47 15.35
C LEU A 144 -20.08 -18.17 15.27
N GLY A 145 -20.14 -19.42 14.80
CA GLY A 145 -21.40 -20.13 14.57
C GLY A 145 -22.30 -19.48 13.53
N VAL A 146 -21.72 -18.80 12.52
CA VAL A 146 -22.47 -18.03 11.51
C VAL A 146 -22.40 -18.69 10.12
N PRO A 147 -23.47 -18.61 9.31
CA PRO A 147 -23.43 -19.07 7.93
C PRO A 147 -22.57 -18.14 7.04
N PRO A 148 -22.21 -18.58 5.82
CA PRO A 148 -21.51 -17.74 4.86
C PRO A 148 -22.31 -16.47 4.57
N GLY A 149 -21.67 -15.30 4.70
CA GLY A 149 -22.35 -14.03 4.51
C GLY A 149 -21.48 -12.80 4.74
N PRO A 150 -22.08 -11.59 4.68
CA PRO A 150 -21.36 -10.33 4.80
C PRO A 150 -20.54 -10.18 6.09
N ILE A 151 -20.98 -10.83 7.17
CA ILE A 151 -20.29 -10.77 8.46
C ILE A 151 -18.94 -11.48 8.44
N VAL A 152 -18.84 -12.64 7.77
CA VAL A 152 -17.58 -13.36 7.56
C VAL A 152 -16.59 -12.49 6.80
N GLY A 153 -17.05 -11.80 5.75
CA GLY A 153 -16.21 -10.87 5.00
C GLY A 153 -15.80 -9.61 5.77
N ARG A 154 -16.58 -9.18 6.78
CA ARG A 154 -16.17 -8.10 7.69
C ARG A 154 -15.12 -8.59 8.68
N ALA A 155 -15.34 -9.73 9.31
CA ALA A 155 -14.39 -10.38 10.22
C ALA A 155 -13.04 -10.62 9.54
N TRP A 156 -13.07 -11.18 8.33
CA TRP A 156 -11.86 -11.44 7.54
C TRP A 156 -11.08 -10.15 7.24
N ARG A 157 -11.77 -9.06 6.90
CA ARG A 157 -11.14 -7.75 6.68
C ARG A 157 -10.54 -7.17 7.96
N HIS A 158 -11.23 -7.33 9.09
CA HIS A 158 -10.72 -6.92 10.40
C HIS A 158 -9.42 -7.66 10.74
N LEU A 159 -9.42 -8.99 10.66
CA LEU A 159 -8.23 -9.79 10.94
C LEU A 159 -7.08 -9.49 9.96
N LYS A 160 -7.39 -9.15 8.70
CA LYS A 160 -6.36 -8.70 7.75
C LYS A 160 -5.74 -7.39 8.18
N GLU A 161 -6.54 -6.46 8.68
CA GLU A 161 -6.06 -5.18 9.18
C GLU A 161 -5.17 -5.39 10.42
N VAL A 162 -5.56 -6.29 11.32
CA VAL A 162 -4.75 -6.69 12.47
C VAL A 162 -3.42 -7.31 12.03
N ARG A 163 -3.43 -8.21 11.04
CA ARG A 163 -2.22 -8.81 10.46
C ARG A 163 -1.29 -7.76 9.87
N LEU A 164 -1.82 -6.76 9.17
CA LEU A 164 -1.00 -5.67 8.62
C LEU A 164 -0.36 -4.85 9.74
N GLU A 165 -1.11 -4.59 10.80
CA GLU A 165 -0.68 -3.75 11.91
C GLU A 165 0.35 -4.44 12.83
N ARG A 166 0.01 -5.64 13.31
CA ARG A 166 0.78 -6.35 14.34
C ARG A 166 1.74 -7.38 13.76
N GLY A 167 1.56 -7.78 12.51
CA GLY A 167 2.24 -8.94 11.93
C GLY A 167 1.52 -10.24 12.26
N PRO A 168 2.18 -11.39 12.09
CA PRO A 168 1.62 -12.70 12.37
C PRO A 168 1.15 -12.84 13.81
N LEU A 169 -0.05 -13.38 13.97
CA LEU A 169 -0.55 -13.81 15.27
C LEU A 169 -0.53 -15.34 15.33
N ASP A 170 -0.35 -15.87 16.54
CA ASP A 170 -0.68 -17.26 16.74
C ASP A 170 -2.21 -17.48 16.62
N ARG A 171 -2.60 -18.75 16.52
CA ARG A 171 -4.01 -19.09 16.31
C ARG A 171 -4.87 -18.61 17.47
N ASP A 172 -4.43 -18.81 18.71
CA ASP A 172 -5.20 -18.48 19.91
C ASP A 172 -5.43 -16.97 20.04
N GLU A 173 -4.43 -16.15 19.72
CA GLU A 173 -4.51 -14.70 19.66
C GLU A 173 -5.46 -14.22 18.56
N ALA A 174 -5.40 -14.85 17.38
CA ALA A 174 -6.29 -14.54 16.27
C ALA A 174 -7.76 -14.88 16.58
N GLU A 175 -8.00 -16.01 17.25
CA GLU A 175 -9.33 -16.42 17.73
C GLU A 175 -9.84 -15.45 18.81
N ALA A 176 -8.99 -15.08 19.76
CA ALA A 176 -9.34 -14.11 20.80
C ALA A 176 -9.68 -12.73 20.20
N GLU A 177 -8.91 -12.26 19.21
CA GLU A 177 -9.18 -11.01 18.48
C GLU A 177 -10.51 -11.09 17.70
N LEU A 178 -10.77 -12.21 17.02
CA LEU A 178 -12.03 -12.44 16.31
C LEU A 178 -13.24 -12.35 17.25
N LEU A 179 -13.17 -13.03 18.40
CA LEU A 179 -14.26 -13.04 19.39
C LEU A 179 -14.47 -11.67 20.03
N ARG A 180 -13.38 -10.93 20.33
CA ARG A 180 -13.48 -9.53 20.80
C ARG A 180 -14.20 -8.66 19.78
N TRP A 181 -13.75 -8.68 18.53
CA TRP A 181 -14.35 -7.91 17.46
C TRP A 181 -15.82 -8.27 17.25
N ALA A 182 -16.17 -9.56 17.29
CA ALA A 182 -17.54 -10.02 17.08
C ALA A 182 -18.50 -9.49 18.16
N ARG A 183 -18.08 -9.47 19.44
CA ARG A 183 -18.84 -8.86 20.54
C ARG A 183 -19.03 -7.36 20.33
N ASP A 184 -17.98 -6.65 19.95
CA ASP A 184 -18.03 -5.20 19.71
C ASP A 184 -18.97 -4.83 18.55
N GLN A 185 -19.16 -5.75 17.59
CA GLN A 185 -20.08 -5.58 16.47
C GLN A 185 -21.51 -6.08 16.75
N GLY A 186 -21.79 -6.63 17.94
CA GLY A 186 -23.08 -7.24 18.28
C GLY A 186 -23.40 -8.48 17.44
N ALA A 187 -22.37 -9.19 16.97
CA ALA A 187 -22.49 -10.38 16.16
C ALA A 187 -22.74 -11.65 16.99
N ILE A 188 -22.32 -11.61 18.26
CA ILE A 188 -22.46 -12.62 19.30
C ILE A 188 -22.63 -11.93 20.66
#